data_AF-A0A3N5HU98-F1
#
_entry.id   AF-A0A3N5HU98-F1
#
_cell.length_a   1.000
_cell.length_b   1.000
_cell.length_c   1.000
_cell.angle_alpha   90.00
_cell.angle_beta   90.00
_cell.angle_gamma   90.00
#
_symmetry.space_group_name_H-M   'P 1'
#
loop_
_entity.id
_entity.type
_entity.pdbx_description
1 polymer ?
#
loop_
_entity_poly.entity_id
_entity_poly.type
_entity_poly.pdbx_seq_one_letter_code
_entity_poly.pdbx_strand_id
1 'polypeptide(L)' 'MLPQGILMKVTVDCGFPLRAVITRGAREELGLETGSVVVAAIKAGAVHLVPRSA' A
#
# COMPACT_ATOMS: atom_id res chain seq x y z
N MET A 1 12.06 -15.81 3.35
CA MET A 1 11.60 -14.40 3.43
C MET A 1 12.47 -13.70 4.46
N LEU A 2 13.30 -12.73 4.07
CA LEU A 2 14.07 -11.92 5.02
C LEU A 2 13.10 -11.02 5.80
N PRO A 3 13.21 -10.91 7.14
CA PRO A 3 12.37 -10.00 7.92
C PRO A 3 12.66 -8.56 7.47
N GLN A 4 11.68 -7.88 6.87
CA GLN A 4 11.84 -6.50 6.34
C GLN A 4 11.89 -5.43 7.45
N GLY A 5 12.47 -5.74 8.61
CA GLY A 5 12.48 -4.84 9.76
C GLY A 5 11.07 -4.40 10.15
N ILE A 6 10.89 -3.11 10.47
CA ILE A 6 9.59 -2.53 10.82
C ILE A 6 8.64 -2.39 9.63
N LEU A 7 9.11 -2.62 8.40
CA LEU A 7 8.33 -2.41 7.19
C LEU A 7 7.62 -3.70 6.76
N MET A 8 6.45 -3.54 6.16
CA MET A 8 5.69 -4.62 5.53
C MET A 8 5.01 -4.13 4.27
N LYS A 9 4.74 -5.05 3.35
CA LYS A 9 3.98 -4.77 2.13
C LYS A 9 2.53 -5.17 2.34
N VAL A 10 1.62 -4.30 1.92
CA VAL A 10 0.19 -4.58 1.83
C VAL A 10 -0.26 -4.43 0.38
N THR A 11 -1.33 -5.15 0.02
CA THR A 11 -1.97 -5.03 -1.28
C THR A 11 -3.43 -4.65 -1.05
N VAL A 12 -3.87 -3.60 -1.71
CA VAL A 12 -5.26 -3.13 -1.69
C VAL A 12 -5.86 -3.42 -3.06
N ASP A 13 -7.05 -4.00 -3.06
CA ASP A 13 -7.86 -4.10 -4.26
C ASP A 13 -8.80 -2.90 -4.35
N CYS A 14 -8.54 -2.02 -5.33
CA CYS A 14 -9.37 -0.87 -5.64
C CYS A 14 -9.74 -0.83 -7.14
N GLY A 15 -9.99 -2.00 -7.73
CA GLY A 15 -10.18 -2.18 -9.18
C GLY A 15 -8.89 -2.52 -9.93
N PHE A 16 -7.76 -2.45 -9.24
CA PHE A 16 -6.44 -2.97 -9.65
C PHE A 16 -5.60 -3.20 -8.38
N PRO A 17 -4.56 -4.07 -8.44
CA PRO A 17 -3.70 -4.31 -7.29
C PRO A 17 -2.80 -3.10 -7.00
N LEU A 18 -3.10 -2.37 -5.93
CA LEU A 18 -2.26 -1.29 -5.42
C LEU A 18 -1.40 -1.81 -4.27
N ARG A 19 -0.07 -1.77 -4.43
CA ARG A 19 0.88 -2.14 -3.36
C ARG A 19 1.39 -0.92 -2.62
N ALA A 20 1.41 -1.01 -1.30
CA ALA A 20 2.02 -0.03 -0.42
C ALA A 20 2.99 -0.70 0.56
N VAL A 21 3.93 0.09 1.07
CA VAL A 21 4.79 -0.29 2.20
C VAL A 21 4.31 0.51 3.41
N ILE A 22 3.98 -0.18 4.49
CA ILE A 22 3.60 0.42 5.77
C ILE A 22 4.52 -0.07 6.88
N THR A 23 4.43 0.52 8.06
CA THR A 23 5.11 0.02 9.25
C THR A 23 4.25 -1.02 9.98
N ARG A 24 4.88 -1.91 10.77
CA ARG A 24 4.18 -2.80 11.71
C ARG A 24 3.31 -2.02 12.70
N GLY A 25 3.83 -0.90 13.22
CA GLY A 25 3.09 -0.03 14.11
C GLY A 25 1.81 0.51 13.48
N ALA A 26 1.86 0.96 12.22
CA ALA A 26 0.66 1.44 11.52
C ALA A 26 -0.38 0.31 11.32
N ARG A 27 0.06 -0.92 11.03
CA ARG A 27 -0.85 -2.08 10.95
C ARG A 27 -1.57 -2.31 12.27
N GLU A 28 -0.84 -2.25 13.38
CA GLU A 28 -1.37 -2.48 14.73
C GLU A 28 -2.28 -1.34 15.21
N GLU A 29 -1.81 -0.09 15.09
CA GLU A 29 -2.52 1.12 15.52
C GLU A 29 -3.85 1.30 14.78
N LEU A 30 -3.87 0.99 13.47
CA LEU A 30 -5.07 1.11 12.64
C LEU A 30 -5.92 -0.17 12.60
N GLY A 31 -5.52 -1.23 13.31
CA GLY A 31 -6.23 -2.51 13.33
C GLY A 31 -6.39 -3.16 11.95
N LEU A 32 -5.37 -3.04 11.09
CA LEU A 32 -5.42 -3.53 9.72
C LEU A 32 -5.26 -5.06 9.66
N GLU A 33 -6.21 -5.68 8.98
CA GLU A 33 -6.27 -7.11 8.71
C GLU A 33 -6.61 -7.37 7.23
N THR A 34 -6.48 -8.63 6.81
CA THR A 34 -6.91 -8.99 5.46
C THR A 34 -8.43 -8.84 5.36
N GLY A 35 -8.90 -8.09 4.37
CA GLY A 35 -10.32 -7.78 4.20
C GLY A 35 -10.77 -6.48 4.87
N SER A 36 -9.91 -5.77 5.60
CA SER A 36 -10.22 -4.43 6.10
C SER A 36 -10.58 -3.49 4.94
N VAL A 37 -11.70 -2.76 5.09
CA VAL A 37 -12.05 -1.66 4.19
C VAL A 37 -11.16 -0.48 4.52
N VAL A 38 -10.41 0.00 3.52
CA VAL A 38 -9.41 1.06 3.69
C VAL A 38 -9.56 2.13 2.60
N VAL A 39 -9.06 3.33 2.89
CA VAL A 39 -8.87 4.38 1.89
C VAL A 39 -7.38 4.46 1.54
N ALA A 40 -7.04 4.23 0.28
CA ALA A 40 -5.68 4.43 -0.21
C ALA A 40 -5.48 5.90 -0.65
N ALA A 41 -4.78 6.68 0.16
CA ALA A 41 -4.40 8.05 -0.20
C ALA A 41 -3.03 8.08 -0.89
N ILE A 42 -2.94 8.77 -2.02
CA ILE A 42 -1.71 8.87 -2.82
C ILE A 42 -1.23 10.32 -2.82
N LYS A 43 0.04 10.54 -2.48
CA LYS A 43 0.67 11.86 -2.64
C LYS A 43 0.82 12.18 -4.12
N ALA A 44 -0.02 13.08 -4.63
CA ALA A 44 -0.05 13.43 -6.05
C ALA A 44 1.33 13.83 -6.62
N GLY A 45 2.10 14.66 -5.90
CA GLY A 45 3.44 15.09 -6.34
C GLY A 45 4.50 13.98 -6.39
N ALA A 46 4.19 12.76 -5.93
CA ALA A 46 5.06 11.59 -6.07
C ALA A 46 4.65 10.67 -7.23
N VAL A 47 3.54 10.97 -7.92
CA VAL A 47 3.05 10.18 -9.05
C VAL A 47 3.82 10.55 -10.31
N HIS A 48 4.41 9.54 -10.95
CA HIS A 48 5.11 9.70 -12.22
C HIS A 48 4.21 9.14 -13.33
N LEU A 49 3.80 10.01 -14.26
CA LEU A 49 3.01 9.60 -15.42
C LEU A 49 3.93 9.03 -16.50
N VAL A 50 3.54 7.90 -17.06
CA VAL A 50 4.24 7.25 -18.17
C VAL A 50 3.27 7.17 -19.35
N PRO A 51 3.68 7.49 -20.59
CA PRO A 51 2.83 7.36 -21.76
C PRO A 51 2.32 5.92 -21.90
N ARG A 52 1.04 5.77 -22.25
CA ARG A 52 0.51 4.47 -22.66
C ARG A 52 1.08 4.16 -24.05
N SER A 53 1.85 3.08 -24.16
CA SER A 53 2.23 2.52 -25.45
C SER A 53 0.96 2.19 -26.24
N ALA A 54 0.87 2.66 -27.48
CA ALA A 54 -0.23 2.37 -28.39
C ALA A 54 -0.30 0.87 -28.71
#